data_AF-R6D3I1-F1
#
_entry.id   AF-R6D3I1-F1
#
_cell.length_a   1.000
_cell.length_b   1.000
_cell.length_c   1.000
_cell.angle_alpha   90.00
_cell.angle_beta   90.00
_cell.angle_gamma   90.00
#
_symmetry.space_group_name_H-M   'P 1'
#
loop_
_entity.id
_entity.type
_entity.pdbx_description
1 polymer ?
#
loop_
_entity_poly.entity_id
_entity_poly.type
_entity_poly.pdbx_seq_one_letter_code
_entity_poly.pdbx_strand_id
1 'polypeptide(L)' 'MSIAIGAALAVLTGLGAGIGIGMATSHACDAIARQPEAKGDINKALLLGCALAEATAIYGLLVSILIIFVAK' A
#
# COMPACT_ATOMS: atom_id res chain seq x y z
N MET A 1 -8.01 -10.61 -24.94
CA MET A 1 -7.13 -9.43 -24.80
C MET A 1 -7.60 -8.49 -23.69
N SER A 2 -8.88 -8.08 -23.69
CA SER A 2 -9.42 -7.13 -22.71
C SER A 2 -9.33 -7.56 -21.24
N ILE A 3 -9.53 -8.86 -20.93
CA ILE A 3 -9.39 -9.42 -19.58
C ILE A 3 -7.97 -9.21 -19.02
N ALA A 4 -6.94 -9.52 -19.81
CA ALA A 4 -5.54 -9.39 -19.38
C ALA A 4 -5.17 -7.92 -19.15
N ILE A 5 -5.65 -7.01 -20.00
CA ILE A 5 -5.43 -5.56 -19.83
C ILE A 5 -6.14 -5.05 -18.57
N GLY A 6 -7.39 -5.44 -18.34
CA GLY A 6 -8.15 -5.06 -17.15
C GLY A 6 -7.48 -5.54 -15.85
N ALA A 7 -7.00 -6.78 -15.84
CA ALA A 7 -6.28 -7.34 -14.71
C ALA A 7 -4.94 -6.62 -14.45
N ALA A 8 -4.21 -6.24 -15.50
CA ALA A 8 -2.96 -5.47 -15.38
C ALA A 8 -3.20 -4.05 -14.87
N LEU A 9 -4.29 -3.39 -15.28
CA LEU A 9 -4.66 -2.07 -14.76
C LEU A 9 -5.07 -2.12 -13.29
N ALA A 10 -5.78 -3.18 -12.87
CA ALA A 10 -6.21 -3.34 -11.48
C ALA A 10 -5.05 -3.42 -10.48
N VAL A 11 -3.92 -4.06 -10.85
CA VAL A 11 -2.75 -4.16 -9.96
C VAL A 11 -1.94 -2.86 -9.85
N LEU A 12 -2.20 -1.85 -10.70
CA LEU A 12 -1.49 -0.56 -10.62
C LEU A 12 -1.77 0.20 -9.32
N THR A 13 -2.83 -0.14 -8.58
CA THR A 13 -3.07 0.43 -7.25
C THR A 13 -1.90 0.17 -6.29
N GLY A 14 -1.16 -0.93 -6.50
CA GLY A 14 0.05 -1.25 -5.73
C GLY A 14 1.17 -0.22 -5.85
N LEU A 15 1.23 0.53 -6.97
CA LEU A 15 2.21 1.61 -7.12
C LEU A 15 1.93 2.76 -6.14
N GLY A 16 0.66 3.13 -5.99
CA GLY A 16 0.24 4.18 -5.06
C GLY A 16 0.53 3.79 -3.60
N ALA A 17 0.21 2.54 -3.23
CA ALA A 17 0.51 2.01 -1.91
C ALA A 17 2.03 1.98 -1.64
N GLY A 18 2.82 1.45 -2.57
CA GLY A 18 4.28 1.35 -2.43
C GLY A 18 4.96 2.70 -2.27
N ILE A 19 4.58 3.70 -3.09
CA ILE A 19 5.11 5.06 -2.98
C ILE A 19 4.69 5.70 -1.65
N GLY A 20 3.40 5.61 -1.30
CA GLY A 20 2.87 6.20 -0.06
C GLY A 20 3.52 5.62 1.20
N ILE A 21 3.68 4.30 1.27
CA ILE A 21 4.34 3.60 2.38
C ILE A 21 5.81 3.98 2.46
N GLY A 22 6.51 4.04 1.32
CA GLY A 22 7.92 4.46 1.27
C GLY A 22 8.12 5.87 1.83
N MET A 23 7.30 6.82 1.41
CA MET A 23 7.33 8.20 1.92
C MET A 23 7.00 8.28 3.41
N ALA A 24 5.91 7.64 3.85
CA ALA A 24 5.50 7.62 5.24
C ALA A 24 6.60 7.03 6.14
N THR A 25 7.24 5.95 5.69
CA THR A 25 8.33 5.28 6.43
C THR A 25 9.56 6.19 6.52
N SER A 26 9.94 6.88 5.43
CA SER A 26 11.04 7.84 5.46
C SER A 26 10.80 8.94 6.50
N HIS A 27 9.60 9.52 6.52
CA HIS A 27 9.25 10.56 7.49
C HIS A 27 9.19 10.05 8.93
N ALA A 28 8.76 8.80 9.14
CA ALA A 28 8.80 8.17 10.45
C ALA A 28 10.25 7.98 10.95
N CYS A 29 11.17 7.56 10.06
CA CYS A 29 12.60 7.47 10.40
C CYS A 29 13.17 8.84 10.81
N ASP A 30 12.88 9.89 10.05
CA ASP A 30 13.31 11.26 10.37
C ASP A 30 12.73 11.74 11.71
N ALA A 31 11.45 11.45 11.97
CA ALA A 31 10.79 11.81 13.22
C ALA A 31 11.42 11.08 14.42
N ILE A 32 11.70 9.77 14.29
CA ILE A 32 12.36 8.96 15.32
C ILE A 32 13.79 9.47 15.56
N ALA A 33 14.52 9.85 14.51
CA ALA A 33 15.86 10.39 14.65
C ALA A 33 15.88 11.72 15.44
N ARG A 34 14.84 12.54 15.30
CA ARG A 34 14.68 13.81 16.04
C ARG A 34 14.17 13.62 17.47
N GLN A 35 13.31 12.62 17.71
CA GLN A 35 12.70 12.33 19.01
C GLN A 35 12.68 10.82 19.29
N PRO A 36 13.82 10.23 19.71
CA PRO A 36 13.93 8.79 19.94
C PRO A 36 12.96 8.25 21.01
N GLU A 37 12.64 9.06 22.01
CA GLU A 37 11.69 8.74 23.08
C GLU A 37 10.25 8.54 22.58
N ALA A 38 9.87 9.19 21.48
CA ALA A 38 8.54 9.08 20.87
C ALA A 38 8.42 7.90 19.87
N LYS A 39 9.49 7.10 19.70
CA LYS A 39 9.54 6.00 18.71
C LYS A 39 8.34 5.06 18.76
N GLY A 40 7.87 4.72 19.96
CA GLY A 40 6.73 3.82 20.14
C GLY A 40 5.46 4.36 19.49
N ASP A 41 5.15 5.64 19.68
CA ASP A 41 3.92 6.25 19.16
C ASP A 41 4.03 6.57 17.66
N ILE A 42 5.21 6.98 17.20
CA ILE A 42 5.49 7.16 15.76
C ILE A 42 5.28 5.85 15.01
N ASN A 43 5.81 4.74 15.50
CA ASN A 43 5.66 3.43 14.85
C ASN A 43 4.20 2.94 14.86
N LYS A 44 3.43 3.21 15.92
CA LYS A 44 2.00 2.86 15.95
C LYS A 44 1.23 3.64 14.88
N ALA A 45 1.47 4.95 14.77
CA ALA A 45 0.84 5.78 13.76
C ALA A 45 1.24 5.36 12.34
N LEU A 46 2.54 5.10 12.11
CA LEU A 46 3.05 4.58 10.84
C LEU A 46 2.37 3.26 10.47
N LEU A 47 2.32 2.30 11.39
CA LEU A 47 1.76 0.98 11.11
C LEU A 47 0.27 1.05 10.77
N LEU A 48 -0.50 1.89 11.47
CA LEU A 48 -1.90 2.13 11.13
C LEU A 48 -2.04 2.73 9.72
N GLY A 49 -1.23 3.74 9.40
CA GLY A 49 -1.21 4.35 8.07
C GLY A 49 -0.82 3.37 6.96
N CYS A 50 0.24 2.59 7.18
CA CYS A 50 0.69 1.56 6.25
C CYS A 50 -0.35 0.47 6.05
N ALA A 51 -1.02 0.01 7.10
CA ALA A 51 -2.08 -1.00 6.97
C ALA A 51 -3.26 -0.50 6.11
N LEU A 52 -3.64 0.77 6.27
CA LEU A 52 -4.69 1.40 5.45
C LEU A 52 -4.24 1.58 3.99
N ALA A 53 -2.99 2.00 3.77
CA ALA A 53 -2.42 2.13 2.43
C ALA A 53 -2.32 0.78 1.71
N GLU A 54 -1.83 -0.25 2.41
CA GLU A 54 -1.67 -1.61 1.88
C GLU A 54 -3.01 -2.24 1.47
N ALA A 55 -4.10 -1.91 2.17
CA ALA A 55 -5.44 -2.37 1.79
C ALA A 55 -5.79 -2.02 0.34
N THR A 56 -5.34 -0.86 -0.16
CA THR A 56 -5.60 -0.44 -1.55
C THR A 56 -4.88 -1.32 -2.58
N ALA A 57 -3.66 -1.78 -2.25
CA ALA A 57 -2.92 -2.73 -3.08
C ALA A 57 -3.58 -4.12 -3.05
N ILE A 58 -3.99 -4.58 -1.86
CA ILE A 58 -4.69 -5.86 -1.69
C ILE A 58 -6.00 -5.87 -2.49
N TYR A 59 -6.79 -4.80 -2.44
CA TYR A 59 -8.03 -4.72 -3.23
C TYR A 59 -7.77 -4.71 -4.74
N GLY A 60 -6.72 -4.04 -5.23
CA GLY A 60 -6.35 -4.08 -6.65
C GLY A 60 -5.93 -5.48 -7.11
N LEU A 61 -5.14 -6.18 -6.28
CA LEU A 61 -4.79 -7.59 -6.53
C LEU A 61 -6.02 -8.49 -6.53
N LEU A 62 -6.92 -8.33 -5.55
CA LEU A 62 -8.17 -9.09 -5.46
C LEU A 62 -9.01 -8.90 -6.73
N VAL A 63 -9.21 -7.66 -7.17
CA VAL A 63 -9.96 -7.34 -8.39
C VAL A 63 -9.28 -7.93 -9.63
N SER A 64 -7.95 -7.86 -9.72
CA SER A 64 -7.19 -8.49 -10.81
C SER A 64 -7.44 -10.00 -10.90
N ILE A 65 -7.41 -10.70 -9.75
CA ILE A 65 -7.72 -12.13 -9.66
C ILE A 65 -9.16 -12.39 -10.11
N LEU A 66 -10.13 -11.60 -9.64
CA LEU A 66 -11.54 -11.76 -10.04
C LEU A 66 -11.72 -11.57 -11.56
N ILE A 67 -11.03 -10.60 -12.17
CA ILE A 67 -11.07 -10.38 -13.62
C ILE A 67 -10.54 -11.61 -14.37
N ILE A 68 -9.43 -12.21 -13.93
CA ILE A 68 -8.81 -13.36 -14.62
C ILE A 68 -9.68 -14.63 -14.50
N PHE A 69 -10.20 -14.90 -13.31
CA PHE A 69 -10.80 -16.20 -13.00
C PHE A 69 -12.33 -16.23 -13.04
N VAL A 70 -12.99 -15.07 -12.91
CA VAL A 70 -14.46 -14.98 -12.78
C VAL A 70 -15.10 -14.24 -13.96
N ALA A 71 -14.46 -13.18 -14.48
CA ALA A 71 -15.05 -12.33 -15.53
C ALA A 71 -14.99 -12.93 -16.95
N LYS A 72 -15.04 -14.26 -17.06
CA LYS A 72 -14.91 -15.03 -18.30
C LYS A 72 -16.19 -15.01 -19.13
#